data_AF-A0A532D9B6-F1
#
_entry.id   AF-A0A532D9B6-F1
#
_cell.length_a   1.000
_cell.length_b   1.000
_cell.length_c   1.000
_cell.angle_alpha   90.00
_cell.angle_beta   90.00
_cell.angle_gamma   90.00
#
_symmetry.space_group_name_H-M   'P 1'
#
loop_
_entity.id
_entity.type
_entity.pdbx_description
1 polymer ?
#
loop_
_entity_poly.entity_id
_entity_poly.type
_entity_poly.pdbx_seq_one_letter_code
_entity_poly.pdbx_strand_id
1 'polypeptide(L)'
;MSSYAAVGGEGQPTGAKPESDGIRANLPWGNLVRSLVANCRSAAQRCSRAYVKYRSTVTVSSYVAAGGESRSLETKPDPDGIRANLLLGLATSLLLIFGGGLWLGLTKIAGAVIAPATVVVESNIKKVQHQTGGTIGGIFAQDGDHVKAGDVLVRLDNTLTRANLQIITEDLNRATIRLARLEAERQGLPEMQIPPDLRAQMGDPQVVALVSGERALFESRAAALAGQKAQLQSRAKQLERQIDGLKSQQSATDESLDLLTKNLTDVESLYAKKLVSKERLSNVSLEKTRTRGESGRLVAAIAEVQAHISETDLQ
;
A
#
# COMPACT_ATOMS: atom_id res chain seq x y z
N MET A 1 29.18 6.55 -16.63
CA MET A 1 30.02 7.59 -16.00
C MET A 1 29.24 8.05 -14.76
N SER A 2 29.39 7.46 -13.57
CA SER A 2 30.58 7.35 -12.72
C SER A 2 31.34 8.67 -12.62
N SER A 3 31.17 9.42 -11.52
CA SER A 3 32.28 9.67 -10.59
C SER A 3 31.81 10.36 -9.31
N TYR A 4 32.41 9.90 -8.22
CA TYR A 4 32.35 10.32 -6.82
C TYR A 4 33.37 11.42 -6.52
N ALA A 5 33.15 12.21 -5.46
CA ALA A 5 34.13 12.75 -4.48
C ALA A 5 33.34 13.64 -3.49
N ALA A 6 33.12 13.34 -2.20
CA ALA A 6 33.95 12.95 -1.05
C ALA A 6 34.68 14.12 -0.34
N VAL A 7 34.63 14.04 1.00
CA VAL A 7 35.38 14.77 2.06
C VAL A 7 34.78 16.13 2.45
N GLY A 8 34.51 16.49 3.71
CA GLY A 8 34.77 15.91 5.04
C GLY A 8 34.90 17.08 6.03
N GLY A 9 34.47 16.91 7.29
CA GLY A 9 34.67 17.93 8.34
C GLY A 9 33.83 17.73 9.59
N GLU A 10 34.47 17.22 10.65
CA GLU A 10 33.96 16.98 12.00
C GLU A 10 33.55 18.26 12.77
N GLY A 11 32.61 18.10 13.70
CA GLY A 11 32.28 19.08 14.74
C GLY A 11 31.23 18.55 15.71
N GLN A 12 31.67 18.09 16.88
CA GLN A 12 30.87 17.49 17.97
C GLN A 12 30.20 18.56 18.87
N PRO A 13 29.42 18.20 19.92
CA PRO A 13 27.99 18.46 20.02
C PRO A 13 27.61 19.61 20.97
N THR A 14 26.49 20.28 20.72
CA THR A 14 25.84 21.16 21.70
C THR A 14 24.42 20.68 21.96
N GLY A 15 24.14 20.38 23.23
CA GLY A 15 22.81 20.01 23.69
C GLY A 15 21.88 21.21 23.69
N ALA A 16 20.68 21.01 23.17
CA ALA A 16 19.53 21.86 23.42
C ALA A 16 18.25 21.03 23.24
N LYS A 17 17.55 20.78 24.34
CA LYS A 17 16.15 20.34 24.36
C LYS A 17 15.28 21.45 23.78
N PRO A 18 14.30 21.15 22.91
CA PRO A 18 13.15 22.03 22.73
C PRO A 18 12.01 21.59 23.65
N GLU A 19 11.87 22.37 24.71
CA GLU A 19 10.66 23.05 25.18
C GLU A 19 9.33 22.67 24.52
N SER A 20 8.40 22.22 25.37
CA SER A 20 7.05 21.80 25.07
C SER A 20 6.06 22.95 25.28
N ASP A 21 5.51 23.51 24.20
CA ASP A 21 4.42 24.48 24.27
C ASP A 21 3.07 23.86 23.91
N GLY A 22 2.34 23.46 24.95
CA GLY A 22 1.14 24.16 25.39
C GLY A 22 0.08 24.59 24.36
N ILE A 23 -0.63 23.64 23.74
CA ILE A 23 -1.99 23.92 23.22
C ILE A 23 -3.02 23.34 24.19
N ARG A 24 -3.63 24.24 24.97
CA ARG A 24 -4.76 23.98 25.86
C ARG A 24 -6.04 23.79 25.03
N ALA A 25 -6.49 22.54 24.88
CA ALA A 25 -7.87 22.23 24.53
C ALA A 25 -8.67 21.93 25.81
N ASN A 26 -9.54 22.86 26.16
CA ASN A 26 -10.47 22.81 27.28
C ASN A 26 -11.64 21.90 26.93
N LEU A 27 -11.71 20.69 27.50
CA LEU A 27 -12.85 19.78 27.37
C LEU A 27 -13.27 19.21 28.75
N PRO A 28 -14.59 19.06 29.01
CA PRO A 28 -15.17 19.20 30.34
C PRO A 28 -15.36 17.84 31.06
N TRP A 29 -14.28 17.12 31.31
CA TRP A 29 -14.36 15.79 31.96
C TRP A 29 -13.88 15.77 33.43
N GLY A 30 -13.27 16.85 33.92
CA GLY A 30 -12.74 16.93 35.29
C GLY A 30 -13.80 17.07 36.40
N ASN A 31 -15.00 17.58 36.08
CA ASN A 31 -16.07 17.80 37.07
C ASN A 31 -17.02 16.59 37.21
N LEU A 32 -17.08 15.72 36.21
CA LEU A 32 -17.95 14.54 36.19
C LEU A 32 -17.35 13.36 36.97
N VAL A 33 -16.02 13.22 36.96
CA VAL A 33 -15.33 12.19 37.77
C VAL A 33 -15.26 12.59 39.25
N ARG A 34 -15.26 13.90 39.56
CA ARG A 34 -15.25 14.40 40.94
C ARG A 34 -16.62 14.30 41.64
N SER A 35 -17.73 14.37 40.90
CA SER A 35 -19.08 14.20 41.46
C SER A 35 -19.42 12.73 41.77
N LEU A 36 -18.93 11.78 40.96
CA LEU A 36 -19.14 10.35 41.18
C LEU A 36 -18.34 9.79 42.39
N VAL A 37 -17.15 10.32 42.67
CA VAL A 37 -16.36 9.90 43.85
C VAL A 37 -16.87 10.55 45.16
N ALA A 38 -17.45 11.75 45.10
CA ALA A 38 -18.04 12.41 46.28
C ALA A 38 -19.37 11.75 46.73
N ASN A 39 -20.16 11.22 45.78
CA ASN A 39 -21.44 10.57 46.11
C ASN A 39 -21.27 9.14 46.66
N CYS A 40 -20.13 8.50 46.40
CA CYS A 40 -19.79 7.18 46.96
C CYS A 40 -19.30 7.26 48.42
N ARG A 41 -18.69 8.38 48.83
CA ARG A 41 -18.20 8.57 50.22
C ARG A 41 -19.31 8.98 51.20
N SER A 42 -20.40 9.60 50.73
CA SER A 42 -21.55 10.01 51.57
C SER A 42 -22.64 8.93 51.74
N ALA A 43 -22.58 7.84 50.96
CA ALA A 43 -23.43 6.66 51.12
C ALA A 43 -22.84 5.63 52.10
N ALA A 44 -21.50 5.53 52.17
CA ALA A 44 -20.81 4.60 53.07
C ALA A 44 -20.77 5.05 54.54
N GLN A 45 -20.95 6.34 54.83
CA GLN A 45 -21.00 6.90 56.20
C GLN A 45 -22.40 6.92 56.83
N ARG A 46 -23.46 6.56 56.09
CA ARG A 46 -24.83 6.42 56.63
C ARG A 46 -25.25 4.99 56.97
N CYS A 47 -24.51 3.97 56.49
CA CYS A 47 -24.79 2.56 56.80
C CYS A 47 -23.95 1.94 57.94
N SER A 48 -22.91 2.60 58.46
CA SER A 48 -22.14 2.10 59.63
C SER A 48 -22.63 2.61 60.99
N ARG A 49 -23.75 3.36 61.04
CA ARG A 49 -24.37 3.85 62.28
C ARG A 49 -25.61 3.07 62.73
N ALA A 50 -25.93 1.96 62.06
CA ALA A 50 -27.11 1.13 62.34
C ALA A 50 -26.80 -0.31 62.81
N TYR A 51 -25.52 -0.66 62.96
CA TYR A 51 -25.08 -1.93 63.57
C TYR A 51 -24.08 -1.59 64.68
N VAL A 52 -24.21 -2.22 65.85
CA VAL A 52 -23.50 -1.93 67.12
C VAL A 52 -24.17 -0.87 68.00
N LYS A 53 -25.42 -1.14 68.39
CA LYS A 53 -25.88 -0.89 69.77
C LYS A 53 -27.03 -1.82 70.17
N TYR A 54 -26.83 -3.11 69.92
CA TYR A 54 -27.59 -4.17 70.58
C TYR A 54 -26.70 -4.73 71.70
N ARG A 55 -26.66 -4.02 72.83
CA ARG A 55 -26.14 -4.53 74.10
C ARG A 55 -27.28 -4.46 75.10
N SER A 56 -27.95 -5.59 75.22
CA SER A 56 -28.50 -6.15 76.46
C SER A 56 -28.79 -5.14 77.57
N THR A 57 -30.04 -4.70 77.64
CA THR A 57 -30.72 -4.47 78.91
C THR A 57 -32.16 -4.93 78.72
N VAL A 58 -32.35 -6.23 78.89
CA VAL A 58 -33.59 -6.79 79.38
C VAL A 58 -33.74 -6.21 80.78
N THR A 59 -34.55 -5.18 80.93
CA THR A 59 -35.01 -4.75 82.24
C THR A 59 -36.50 -5.05 82.30
N VAL A 60 -36.78 -6.12 83.03
CA VAL A 60 -38.09 -6.56 83.48
C VAL A 60 -38.93 -5.36 83.89
N SER A 61 -40.06 -5.14 83.23
CA SER A 61 -41.07 -4.21 83.73
C SER A 61 -41.71 -4.86 84.96
N SER A 62 -41.11 -4.59 86.12
CA SER A 62 -41.65 -4.94 87.42
C SER A 62 -42.87 -4.06 87.68
N TYR A 63 -44.06 -4.66 87.61
CA TYR A 63 -45.23 -4.14 88.30
C TYR A 63 -44.95 -4.18 89.81
N VAL A 64 -44.51 -3.07 90.38
CA VAL A 64 -44.62 -2.83 91.83
C VAL A 64 -45.85 -1.97 92.04
N ALA A 65 -46.80 -2.56 92.75
CA ALA A 65 -48.08 -2.02 93.12
C ALA A 65 -47.95 -0.68 93.84
N ALA A 66 -48.93 0.18 93.57
CA ALA A 66 -49.20 1.41 94.30
C ALA A 66 -49.26 1.13 95.81
N GLY A 67 -48.44 1.87 96.57
CA GLY A 67 -48.64 2.06 98.00
C GLY A 67 -49.93 2.86 98.21
N GLY A 68 -51.02 2.13 98.46
CA GLY A 68 -52.24 2.69 99.01
C GLY A 68 -52.01 3.07 100.46
N GLU A 69 -52.16 4.36 100.75
CA GLU A 69 -52.45 4.87 102.09
C GLU A 69 -53.83 4.34 102.53
N SER A 70 -53.87 3.81 103.73
CA SER A 70 -54.97 3.08 104.35
C SER A 70 -56.27 3.89 104.39
N ARG A 71 -57.24 3.51 103.55
CA ARG A 71 -58.67 3.71 103.83
C ARG A 71 -59.32 2.35 104.05
N SER A 72 -59.67 2.13 105.31
CA SER A 72 -60.55 1.08 105.81
C SER A 72 -61.79 0.91 104.94
N LEU A 73 -61.91 -0.24 104.28
CA LEU A 73 -63.17 -0.70 103.71
C LEU A 73 -63.45 -2.09 104.27
N GLU A 74 -64.28 -2.05 105.31
CA GLU A 74 -65.27 -3.03 105.73
C GLU A 74 -65.39 -4.26 104.82
N THR A 75 -64.91 -5.40 105.31
CA THR A 75 -65.17 -6.70 104.72
C THR A 75 -66.63 -7.08 104.95
N LYS A 76 -67.46 -6.95 103.92
CA LYS A 76 -68.74 -7.64 103.81
C LYS A 76 -68.55 -8.81 102.82
N PRO A 77 -68.78 -10.07 103.22
CA PRO A 77 -68.57 -11.20 102.32
C PRO A 77 -69.75 -11.27 101.34
N ASP A 78 -69.50 -11.03 100.05
CA ASP A 78 -70.45 -11.34 98.96
C ASP A 78 -69.99 -12.62 98.23
N PRO A 79 -70.85 -13.63 98.00
CA PRO A 79 -70.42 -14.97 97.55
C PRO A 79 -70.14 -15.13 96.03
N ASP A 80 -70.05 -14.06 95.23
CA ASP A 80 -70.12 -14.16 93.75
C ASP A 80 -68.79 -13.88 92.98
N GLY A 81 -67.68 -13.61 93.67
CA GLY A 81 -66.40 -13.19 93.04
C GLY A 81 -65.53 -14.28 92.38
N ILE A 82 -65.76 -15.57 92.69
CA ILE A 82 -64.92 -16.67 92.17
C ILE A 82 -65.23 -16.95 90.68
N ARG A 83 -66.49 -16.80 90.26
CA ARG A 83 -66.91 -17.05 88.87
C ARG A 83 -66.38 -15.98 87.90
N ALA A 84 -66.32 -14.73 88.34
CA ALA A 84 -65.84 -13.61 87.53
C ALA A 84 -64.34 -13.72 87.20
N ASN A 85 -63.50 -14.10 88.18
CA ASN A 85 -62.06 -14.26 87.96
C ASN A 85 -61.73 -15.49 87.09
N LEU A 86 -62.52 -16.56 87.20
CA LEU A 86 -62.35 -17.77 86.40
C LEU A 86 -62.76 -17.56 84.92
N LEU A 87 -63.83 -16.78 84.69
CA LEU A 87 -64.24 -16.33 83.36
C LEU A 87 -63.19 -15.41 82.71
N LEU A 88 -62.58 -14.50 83.48
CA LEU A 88 -61.53 -13.62 82.99
C LEU A 88 -60.28 -14.41 82.56
N GLY A 89 -59.87 -15.40 83.36
CA GLY A 89 -58.74 -16.28 83.04
C GLY A 89 -58.99 -17.19 81.83
N LEU A 90 -60.20 -17.72 81.70
CA LEU A 90 -60.60 -18.52 80.54
C LEU A 90 -60.66 -17.67 79.27
N ALA A 91 -61.23 -16.46 79.35
CA ALA A 91 -61.32 -15.54 78.22
C ALA A 91 -59.95 -15.09 77.72
N THR A 92 -59.00 -14.79 78.62
CA THR A 92 -57.63 -14.43 78.23
C THR A 92 -56.87 -15.61 77.61
N SER A 93 -57.06 -16.83 78.14
CA SER A 93 -56.46 -18.04 77.56
C SER A 93 -57.01 -18.33 76.16
N LEU A 94 -58.33 -18.21 75.97
CA LEU A 94 -58.97 -18.38 74.67
C LEU A 94 -58.51 -17.30 73.68
N LEU A 95 -58.40 -16.04 74.10
CA LEU A 95 -57.90 -14.95 73.26
C LEU A 95 -56.47 -15.20 72.79
N LEU A 96 -55.61 -15.75 73.65
CA LEU A 96 -54.22 -16.05 73.28
C LEU A 96 -54.14 -17.22 72.29
N ILE A 97 -54.92 -18.28 72.53
CA ILE A 97 -54.93 -19.48 71.67
C ILE A 97 -55.55 -19.16 70.31
N PHE A 98 -56.73 -18.53 70.30
CA PHE A 98 -57.41 -18.18 69.06
C PHE A 98 -56.75 -17.00 68.35
N GLY A 99 -56.29 -15.98 69.07
CA GLY A 99 -55.59 -14.83 68.49
C GLY A 99 -54.21 -15.20 67.94
N GLY A 100 -53.41 -15.93 68.71
CA GLY A 100 -52.09 -16.40 68.29
C GLY A 100 -52.16 -17.47 67.20
N GLY A 101 -53.08 -18.42 67.34
CA GLY A 101 -53.31 -19.47 66.34
C GLY A 101 -53.82 -18.92 65.01
N LEU A 102 -54.76 -17.97 65.04
CA LEU A 102 -55.26 -17.31 63.83
C LEU A 102 -54.17 -16.46 63.18
N TRP A 103 -53.33 -15.78 63.96
CA TRP A 103 -52.24 -14.99 63.41
C TRP A 103 -51.19 -15.87 62.72
N LEU A 104 -50.76 -16.98 63.34
CA LEU A 104 -49.82 -17.93 62.73
C LEU A 104 -50.39 -18.63 61.49
N GLY A 105 -51.69 -18.95 61.49
CA GLY A 105 -52.35 -19.58 60.34
C GLY A 105 -52.50 -18.65 59.12
N LEU A 106 -52.64 -17.33 59.35
CA LEU A 106 -52.78 -16.33 58.27
C LEU A 106 -51.45 -15.70 57.85
N THR A 107 -50.35 -15.91 58.58
CA THR A 107 -49.06 -15.34 58.19
C THR A 107 -48.43 -16.14 57.04
N LYS A 108 -48.52 -15.60 55.83
CA LYS A 108 -47.76 -16.10 54.68
C LYS A 108 -46.36 -15.51 54.71
N ILE A 109 -45.36 -16.34 55.01
CA ILE A 109 -43.95 -15.95 54.93
C ILE A 109 -43.54 -15.99 53.46
N ALA A 110 -43.38 -14.81 52.84
CA ALA A 110 -42.85 -14.69 51.49
C ALA A 110 -41.34 -14.98 51.51
N GLY A 111 -40.96 -16.21 51.16
CA GLY A 111 -39.58 -16.58 50.91
C GLY A 111 -39.18 -16.22 49.48
N ALA A 112 -38.32 -15.22 49.31
CA ALA A 112 -37.62 -14.99 48.04
C ALA A 112 -36.28 -15.73 48.09
N VAL A 113 -36.16 -16.83 47.34
CA VAL A 113 -34.88 -17.53 47.16
C VAL A 113 -34.11 -16.77 46.08
N ILE A 114 -33.12 -15.98 46.50
CA ILE A 114 -32.15 -15.36 45.60
C ILE A 114 -31.06 -16.40 45.37
N ALA A 115 -31.22 -17.22 44.33
CA ALA A 115 -30.15 -18.11 43.86
C ALA A 115 -29.25 -17.33 42.89
N PRO A 116 -27.96 -17.09 43.22
CA PRO A 116 -27.04 -16.53 42.24
C PRO A 116 -26.81 -17.57 41.13
N ALA A 117 -27.49 -17.39 40.01
CA ALA A 117 -27.26 -18.16 38.79
C ALA A 117 -26.39 -17.34 37.84
N THR A 118 -25.25 -17.88 37.44
CA THR A 118 -24.41 -17.30 36.39
C THR A 118 -24.52 -18.17 35.14
N VAL A 119 -24.93 -17.57 34.03
CA VAL A 119 -24.93 -18.26 32.73
C VAL A 119 -23.49 -18.25 32.23
N VAL A 120 -22.82 -19.39 32.32
CA VAL A 120 -21.48 -19.59 31.74
C VAL A 120 -21.66 -20.34 30.43
N VAL A 121 -21.09 -19.81 29.35
CA VAL A 121 -21.11 -20.47 28.05
C VAL A 121 -20.14 -21.65 28.11
N GLU A 122 -20.64 -22.88 27.97
CA GLU A 122 -19.82 -24.11 27.96
C GLU A 122 -19.05 -24.32 26.64
N SER A 123 -19.19 -23.38 25.69
CA SER A 123 -18.59 -23.44 24.36
C SER A 123 -17.28 -22.67 24.26
N ASN A 124 -16.30 -23.26 23.57
CA ASN A 124 -15.04 -22.62 23.21
C ASN A 124 -15.29 -21.36 22.38
N ILE A 125 -15.11 -20.19 23.00
CA ILE A 125 -15.21 -18.89 22.31
C ILE A 125 -14.09 -18.80 21.27
N LYS A 126 -14.46 -18.76 19.99
CA LYS A 126 -13.51 -18.56 18.89
C LYS A 126 -13.36 -17.07 18.61
N LYS A 127 -12.17 -16.53 18.85
CA LYS A 127 -11.86 -15.14 18.52
C LYS A 127 -11.71 -15.00 17.01
N VAL A 128 -12.52 -14.14 16.40
CA VAL A 128 -12.42 -13.78 14.98
C VAL A 128 -11.49 -12.56 14.88
N GLN A 129 -10.33 -12.75 14.25
CA GLN A 129 -9.35 -11.69 14.01
C GLN A 129 -8.94 -11.76 12.54
N HIS A 130 -8.85 -10.60 11.88
CA HIS A 130 -8.31 -10.59 10.52
C HIS A 130 -6.79 -10.49 10.52
N GLN A 131 -6.17 -10.99 9.46
CA GLN A 131 -4.73 -11.25 9.40
C GLN A 131 -3.86 -9.99 9.19
N THR A 132 -4.36 -8.95 8.51
CA THR A 132 -3.50 -7.90 7.93
C THR A 132 -3.48 -6.56 8.67
N GLY A 133 -4.47 -6.25 9.50
CA GLY A 133 -4.75 -4.87 9.93
C GLY A 133 -5.58 -4.07 8.88
N GLY A 134 -6.44 -3.14 9.32
CA GLY A 134 -7.24 -2.33 8.39
C GLY A 134 -8.35 -1.49 9.06
N THR A 135 -8.84 -0.49 8.34
CA THR A 135 -9.97 0.35 8.77
C THR A 135 -11.28 -0.42 8.58
N ILE A 136 -12.17 -0.38 9.57
CA ILE A 136 -13.48 -1.02 9.48
C ILE A 136 -14.40 -0.12 8.63
N GLY A 137 -14.92 -0.66 7.53
CA GLY A 137 -15.88 0.00 6.66
C GLY A 137 -17.34 -0.28 7.04
N GLY A 138 -17.61 -1.35 7.78
CA GLY A 138 -18.94 -1.66 8.31
C GLY A 138 -18.94 -2.89 9.21
N ILE A 139 -19.81 -2.87 10.22
CA ILE A 139 -20.06 -3.99 11.15
C ILE A 139 -21.50 -4.44 10.90
N PHE A 140 -21.70 -5.74 10.67
CA PHE A 140 -22.98 -6.33 10.26
C PHE A 140 -23.57 -7.30 11.29
N ALA A 141 -22.88 -7.52 12.42
CA ALA A 141 -23.35 -8.35 13.52
C ALA A 141 -23.46 -7.50 14.80
N GLN A 142 -24.50 -7.77 15.59
CA GLN A 142 -24.74 -7.17 16.91
C GLN A 142 -24.67 -8.23 18.01
N ASP A 143 -24.51 -7.79 19.25
CA ASP A 143 -24.45 -8.69 20.40
C ASP A 143 -25.77 -9.46 20.55
N GLY A 144 -25.68 -10.80 20.52
CA GLY A 144 -26.83 -11.70 20.59
C GLY A 144 -27.34 -12.21 19.24
N ASP A 145 -26.78 -11.74 18.12
CA ASP A 145 -27.13 -12.25 16.80
C ASP A 145 -26.64 -13.69 16.59
N HIS A 146 -27.50 -14.51 15.97
CA HIS A 146 -27.18 -15.88 15.60
C HIS A 146 -26.56 -15.89 14.20
N VAL A 147 -25.25 -16.14 14.11
CA VAL A 147 -24.51 -16.15 12.85
C VAL A 147 -24.12 -17.56 12.42
N LYS A 148 -24.17 -17.83 11.11
CA LYS A 148 -23.75 -19.09 10.50
C LYS A 148 -22.34 -18.95 9.91
N ALA A 149 -21.70 -20.09 9.66
CA ALA A 149 -20.41 -20.11 8.99
C ALA A 149 -20.53 -19.54 7.57
N GLY A 150 -19.71 -18.55 7.24
CA GLY A 150 -19.73 -17.84 5.96
C GLY A 150 -20.43 -16.48 6.01
N ASP A 151 -21.13 -16.16 7.10
CA ASP A 151 -21.78 -14.86 7.25
C ASP A 151 -20.74 -13.74 7.40
N VAL A 152 -20.98 -12.62 6.72
CA VAL A 152 -20.10 -11.45 6.78
C VAL A 152 -20.36 -10.70 8.08
N LEU A 153 -19.44 -10.78 9.03
CA LEU A 153 -19.55 -10.10 10.33
C LEU A 153 -19.07 -8.65 10.28
N VAL A 154 -17.95 -8.42 9.60
CA VAL A 154 -17.28 -7.12 9.47
C VAL A 154 -16.72 -7.00 8.07
N ARG A 155 -16.84 -5.82 7.45
CA ARG A 155 -16.19 -5.48 6.19
C ARG A 155 -15.16 -4.38 6.44
N LEU A 156 -13.96 -4.59 5.92
CA LEU A 156 -12.91 -3.59 5.95
C LEU A 156 -13.09 -2.60 4.80
N ASP A 157 -12.62 -1.36 5.00
CA ASP A 157 -12.52 -0.38 3.94
C ASP A 157 -11.53 -0.89 2.87
N ASN A 158 -12.03 -1.07 1.65
CA ASN A 158 -11.26 -1.59 0.53
C ASN A 158 -10.80 -0.48 -0.42
N THR A 159 -10.95 0.80 -0.07
CA THR A 159 -10.61 1.93 -0.94
C THR A 159 -9.15 1.87 -1.39
N LEU A 160 -8.21 1.69 -0.45
CA LEU A 160 -6.78 1.58 -0.75
C LEU A 160 -6.45 0.31 -1.56
N THR A 161 -7.05 -0.82 -1.21
CA THR A 161 -6.85 -2.09 -1.94
C THR A 161 -7.37 -2.00 -3.37
N ARG A 162 -8.51 -1.36 -3.59
CA ARG A 162 -9.09 -1.15 -4.93
C ARG A 162 -8.24 -0.19 -5.76
N ALA A 163 -7.75 0.90 -5.16
CA ALA A 163 -6.83 1.81 -5.84
C ALA A 163 -5.54 1.10 -6.25
N ASN A 164 -4.95 0.29 -5.36
CA ASN A 164 -3.75 -0.49 -5.67
C ASN A 164 -4.02 -1.53 -6.78
N LEU A 165 -5.15 -2.23 -6.72
CA LEU A 165 -5.54 -3.17 -7.76
C LEU A 165 -5.66 -2.48 -9.12
N GLN A 166 -6.27 -1.30 -9.17
CA GLN A 166 -6.39 -0.51 -10.39
C GLN A 166 -5.01 -0.13 -10.94
N ILE A 167 -4.11 0.42 -10.12
CA ILE A 167 -2.75 0.78 -10.53
C ILE A 167 -2.00 -0.43 -11.10
N ILE A 168 -2.03 -1.56 -10.39
CA ILE A 168 -1.34 -2.79 -10.82
C ILE A 168 -1.93 -3.32 -12.13
N THR A 169 -3.26 -3.23 -12.31
CA THR A 169 -3.93 -3.66 -13.53
C THR A 169 -3.55 -2.76 -14.70
N GLU A 170 -3.50 -1.43 -14.51
CA GLU A 170 -3.05 -0.47 -15.52
C GLU A 170 -1.58 -0.72 -15.92
N ASP A 171 -0.70 -0.96 -14.95
CA ASP A 171 0.71 -1.28 -15.19
C ASP A 171 0.88 -2.61 -15.91
N LEU A 172 0.11 -3.63 -15.54
CA LEU A 172 0.10 -4.92 -16.23
C LEU A 172 -0.35 -4.76 -17.68
N ASN A 173 -1.42 -4.00 -17.92
CA ASN A 173 -1.92 -3.73 -19.25
C ASN A 173 -0.87 -3.01 -20.10
N ARG A 174 -0.20 -2.00 -19.54
CA ARG A 174 0.91 -1.28 -20.18
C ARG A 174 2.09 -2.19 -20.51
N ALA A 175 2.51 -3.03 -19.57
CA ALA A 175 3.61 -3.97 -19.79
C ALA A 175 3.27 -4.99 -20.88
N THR A 176 2.03 -5.49 -20.88
CA THR A 176 1.54 -6.50 -21.83
C THR A 176 1.51 -5.97 -23.26
N ILE A 177 0.98 -4.77 -23.50
CA ILE A 177 0.99 -4.19 -24.85
C ILE A 177 2.40 -3.83 -25.31
N ARG A 178 3.25 -3.36 -24.39
CA ARG A 178 4.64 -3.05 -24.69
C ARG A 178 5.41 -4.30 -25.10
N LEU A 179 5.17 -5.42 -24.42
CA LEU A 179 5.73 -6.71 -24.78
C LEU A 179 5.31 -7.09 -26.21
N ALA A 180 4.01 -7.00 -26.52
CA ALA A 180 3.49 -7.30 -27.85
C ALA A 180 4.15 -6.43 -28.95
N ARG A 181 4.35 -5.13 -28.69
CA ARG A 181 5.10 -4.25 -29.60
C ARG A 181 6.54 -4.73 -29.78
N LEU A 182 7.25 -4.98 -28.69
CA LEU A 182 8.66 -5.40 -28.73
C LEU A 182 8.83 -6.75 -29.44
N GLU A 183 7.89 -7.67 -29.27
CA GLU A 183 7.88 -8.95 -29.99
C GLU A 183 7.64 -8.75 -31.49
N ALA A 184 6.72 -7.86 -31.87
CA ALA A 184 6.49 -7.50 -33.26
C ALA A 184 7.71 -6.83 -33.90
N GLU A 185 8.36 -5.89 -33.19
CA GLU A 185 9.61 -5.24 -33.62
C GLU A 185 10.73 -6.27 -33.80
N ARG A 186 10.90 -7.18 -32.82
CA ARG A 186 11.94 -8.22 -32.86
C ARG A 186 11.75 -9.18 -34.03
N GLN A 187 10.52 -9.53 -34.36
CA GLN A 187 10.19 -10.46 -35.44
C GLN A 187 10.08 -9.76 -36.81
N GLY A 188 10.11 -8.42 -36.86
CA GLY A 188 9.90 -7.66 -38.09
C GLY A 188 8.50 -7.85 -38.68
N LEU A 189 7.48 -8.02 -37.83
CA LEU A 189 6.10 -8.16 -38.29
C LEU A 189 5.58 -6.84 -38.90
N PRO A 190 4.65 -6.89 -39.86
CA PRO A 190 4.08 -5.68 -40.46
C PRO A 190 3.09 -4.95 -39.53
N GLU A 191 2.52 -5.65 -38.55
CA GLU A 191 1.57 -5.08 -37.58
C GLU A 191 1.81 -5.67 -36.18
N MET A 192 1.62 -4.83 -35.16
CA MET A 192 1.55 -5.24 -33.76
C MET A 192 0.23 -5.98 -33.48
N GLN A 193 0.31 -7.23 -33.03
CA GLN A 193 -0.86 -8.01 -32.63
C GLN A 193 -1.29 -7.67 -31.21
N ILE A 194 -2.58 -7.42 -31.00
CA ILE A 194 -3.13 -7.14 -29.67
C ILE A 194 -3.34 -8.46 -28.91
N PRO A 195 -2.78 -8.64 -27.70
CA PRO A 195 -3.01 -9.81 -26.87
C PRO A 195 -4.50 -10.04 -26.55
N PRO A 196 -4.96 -11.30 -26.43
CA PRO A 196 -6.36 -11.62 -26.22
C PRO A 196 -6.94 -11.00 -24.94
N ASP A 197 -6.15 -10.94 -23.86
CA ASP A 197 -6.56 -10.39 -22.56
C ASP A 197 -6.89 -8.90 -22.64
N LEU A 198 -6.12 -8.14 -23.45
CA LEU A 198 -6.37 -6.73 -23.71
C LEU A 198 -7.49 -6.53 -24.72
N ARG A 199 -7.64 -7.45 -25.69
CA ARG A 199 -8.74 -7.40 -26.67
C ARG A 199 -10.10 -7.47 -25.98
N ALA A 200 -10.24 -8.27 -24.93
CA ALA A 200 -11.45 -8.35 -24.12
C ALA A 200 -11.78 -7.04 -23.37
N GLN A 201 -10.76 -6.21 -23.09
CA GLN A 201 -10.87 -4.95 -22.35
C GLN A 201 -10.99 -3.71 -23.26
N MET A 202 -11.11 -3.88 -24.58
CA MET A 202 -11.20 -2.79 -25.56
C MET A 202 -12.46 -1.91 -25.44
N GLY A 203 -13.38 -2.23 -24.52
CA GLY A 203 -14.47 -1.33 -24.15
C GLY A 203 -14.05 -0.16 -23.26
N ASP A 204 -12.88 -0.25 -22.62
CA ASP A 204 -12.35 0.82 -21.77
C ASP A 204 -11.58 1.86 -22.60
N PRO A 205 -11.98 3.15 -22.59
CA PRO A 205 -11.26 4.22 -23.29
C PRO A 205 -9.78 4.33 -22.93
N GLN A 206 -9.39 4.02 -21.69
CA GLN A 206 -7.99 4.08 -21.26
C GLN A 206 -7.15 3.01 -21.95
N VAL A 207 -7.69 1.79 -22.08
CA VAL A 207 -7.03 0.68 -22.79
C VAL A 207 -6.92 0.99 -24.28
N VAL A 208 -7.97 1.55 -24.88
CA VAL A 208 -7.96 1.96 -26.30
C VAL A 208 -6.88 3.02 -26.55
N ALA A 209 -6.75 4.02 -25.70
CA ALA A 209 -5.73 5.06 -25.80
C ALA A 209 -4.30 4.49 -25.62
N LEU A 210 -4.13 3.54 -24.71
CA LEU A 210 -2.86 2.84 -24.50
C LEU A 210 -2.45 2.04 -25.75
N VAL A 211 -3.37 1.26 -26.32
CA VAL A 211 -3.12 0.44 -27.51
C VAL A 211 -2.83 1.31 -28.73
N SER A 212 -3.59 2.39 -28.94
CA SER A 212 -3.35 3.29 -30.06
C SER A 212 -2.02 4.04 -29.95
N GLY A 213 -1.63 4.43 -28.73
CA GLY A 213 -0.33 5.05 -28.47
C GLY A 213 0.85 4.11 -28.80
N GLU A 214 0.78 2.85 -28.36
CA GLU A 214 1.83 1.87 -28.68
C GLU A 214 1.85 1.50 -30.17
N ARG A 215 0.69 1.42 -30.83
CA ARG A 215 0.61 1.23 -32.29
C ARG A 215 1.26 2.39 -33.05
N ALA A 216 0.95 3.64 -32.68
CA ALA A 216 1.57 4.81 -33.30
C ALA A 216 3.10 4.84 -33.09
N LEU A 217 3.57 4.45 -31.90
CA LEU A 217 5.00 4.31 -31.63
C LEU A 217 5.66 3.22 -32.48
N PHE A 218 5.00 2.08 -32.64
CA PHE A 218 5.46 0.99 -33.51
C PHE A 218 5.60 1.45 -34.96
N GLU A 219 4.57 2.07 -35.53
CA GLU A 219 4.56 2.56 -36.90
C GLU A 219 5.65 3.62 -37.12
N SER A 220 5.81 4.55 -36.18
CA SER A 220 6.85 5.57 -36.23
C SER A 220 8.25 4.95 -36.22
N ARG A 221 8.50 3.94 -35.39
CA ARG A 221 9.78 3.22 -35.33
C ARG A 221 10.05 2.42 -36.59
N ALA A 222 9.04 1.73 -37.12
CA ALA A 222 9.15 0.98 -38.37
C ALA A 222 9.48 1.91 -39.54
N ALA A 223 8.81 3.06 -39.63
CA ALA A 223 9.07 4.08 -40.64
C ALA A 223 10.49 4.68 -40.49
N ALA A 224 10.93 4.97 -39.26
CA ALA A 224 12.27 5.48 -38.99
C ALA A 224 13.36 4.48 -39.42
N LEU A 225 13.19 3.20 -39.09
CA LEU A 225 14.11 2.13 -39.49
C LEU A 225 14.16 1.97 -41.02
N ALA A 226 13.00 1.97 -41.68
CA ALA A 226 12.92 1.92 -43.13
C ALA A 226 13.60 3.12 -43.80
N GLY A 227 13.42 4.32 -43.23
CA GLY A 227 14.08 5.55 -43.67
C GLY A 227 15.60 5.48 -43.53
N GLN A 228 16.11 4.99 -42.39
CA GLN A 228 17.55 4.79 -42.18
C GLN A 228 18.15 3.81 -43.18
N LYS A 229 17.48 2.68 -43.42
CA LYS A 229 17.90 1.70 -44.44
C LYS A 229 17.93 2.32 -45.84
N ALA A 230 16.90 3.08 -46.21
CA ALA A 230 16.85 3.76 -47.50
C ALA A 230 17.98 4.80 -47.65
N GLN A 231 18.31 5.53 -46.57
CA GLN A 231 19.41 6.49 -46.55
C GLN A 231 20.77 5.80 -46.72
N LEU A 232 21.03 4.71 -46.00
CA LEU A 232 22.28 3.93 -46.12
C LEU A 232 22.42 3.35 -47.54
N GLN A 233 21.34 2.80 -48.10
CA GLN A 233 21.33 2.31 -49.49
C GLN A 233 21.58 3.42 -50.51
N SER A 234 21.02 4.62 -50.29
CA SER A 234 21.28 5.78 -51.15
C SER A 234 22.74 6.22 -51.05
N ARG A 235 23.34 6.19 -49.85
CA ARG A 235 24.76 6.51 -49.63
C ARG A 235 25.68 5.50 -50.30
N ALA A 236 25.40 4.19 -50.18
CA ALA A 236 26.15 3.15 -50.87
C ALA A 236 26.15 3.38 -52.40
N LYS A 237 24.98 3.64 -52.99
CA LYS A 237 24.86 3.97 -54.43
C LYS A 237 25.62 5.24 -54.83
N GLN A 238 25.70 6.25 -53.96
CA GLN A 238 26.49 7.46 -54.22
C GLN A 238 27.98 7.15 -54.24
N LEU A 239 28.47 6.34 -53.30
CA LEU A 239 29.87 5.90 -53.24
C LEU A 239 30.24 5.01 -54.45
N GLU A 240 29.33 4.14 -54.90
CA GLU A 240 29.52 3.35 -56.13
C GLU A 240 29.72 4.25 -57.36
N ARG A 241 28.88 5.28 -57.52
CA ARG A 241 29.04 6.26 -58.61
C ARG A 241 30.35 7.04 -58.51
N GLN A 242 30.81 7.33 -57.30
CA GLN A 242 32.10 7.97 -57.08
C GLN A 242 33.26 7.06 -57.52
N ILE A 243 33.20 5.76 -57.22
CA ILE A 243 34.16 4.76 -57.70
C ILE A 243 34.17 4.72 -59.23
N ASP A 244 33.00 4.70 -59.87
CA ASP A 244 32.93 4.68 -61.34
C ASP A 244 33.58 5.91 -61.98
N GLY A 245 33.39 7.09 -61.36
CA GLY A 245 34.08 8.32 -61.76
C GLY A 245 35.60 8.21 -61.60
N LEU A 246 36.08 7.72 -60.46
CA LEU A 246 37.52 7.54 -60.19
C LEU A 246 38.14 6.49 -61.13
N LYS A 247 37.44 5.39 -61.43
CA LYS A 247 37.90 4.38 -62.41
C LYS A 247 38.00 4.96 -63.81
N SER A 248 37.07 5.82 -64.19
CA SER A 248 37.12 6.51 -65.49
C SER A 248 38.33 7.44 -65.58
N GLN A 249 38.63 8.18 -64.50
CA GLN A 249 39.85 9.00 -64.41
C GLN A 249 41.11 8.14 -64.46
N GLN A 250 41.13 7.03 -63.71
CA GLN A 250 42.25 6.09 -63.70
C GLN A 250 42.52 5.55 -65.11
N SER A 251 41.48 5.13 -65.83
CA SER A 251 41.61 4.66 -67.22
C SER A 251 42.24 5.69 -68.13
N ALA A 252 41.81 6.96 -68.06
CA ALA A 252 42.37 8.05 -68.87
C ALA A 252 43.85 8.36 -68.51
N THR A 253 44.20 8.28 -67.22
CA THR A 253 45.59 8.43 -66.75
C THR A 253 46.46 7.25 -67.20
N ASP A 254 45.93 6.03 -67.19
CA ASP A 254 46.61 4.82 -67.64
C ASP A 254 46.85 4.83 -69.17
N GLU A 255 45.89 5.32 -69.95
CA GLU A 255 46.06 5.58 -71.39
C GLU A 255 47.16 6.62 -71.65
N SER A 256 47.17 7.71 -70.87
CA SER A 256 48.22 8.73 -70.95
C SER A 256 49.60 8.17 -70.61
N LEU A 257 49.68 7.23 -69.65
CA LEU A 257 50.91 6.51 -69.30
C LEU A 257 51.42 5.61 -70.41
N ASP A 258 50.52 4.94 -71.14
CA ASP A 258 50.90 4.12 -72.29
C ASP A 258 51.48 5.00 -73.42
N LEU A 259 50.82 6.12 -73.72
CA LEU A 259 51.31 7.10 -74.71
C LEU A 259 52.68 7.68 -74.32
N LEU A 260 52.85 8.08 -73.05
CA LEU A 260 54.14 8.58 -72.54
C LEU A 260 55.21 7.50 -72.55
N THR A 261 54.84 6.23 -72.36
CA THR A 261 55.78 5.10 -72.44
C THR A 261 56.30 4.92 -73.85
N LYS A 262 55.42 4.94 -74.86
CA LYS A 262 55.82 4.88 -76.28
C LYS A 262 56.71 6.06 -76.65
N ASN A 263 56.32 7.28 -76.27
CA ASN A 263 57.09 8.49 -76.51
C ASN A 263 58.49 8.42 -75.84
N LEU A 264 58.58 7.90 -74.61
CA LEU A 264 59.87 7.71 -73.95
C LEU A 264 60.77 6.75 -74.76
N THR A 265 60.24 5.62 -75.21
CA THR A 265 60.98 4.66 -76.05
C THR A 265 61.46 5.29 -77.36
N ASP A 266 60.63 6.10 -78.01
CA ASP A 266 60.99 6.82 -79.23
C ASP A 266 62.14 7.82 -78.96
N VAL A 267 62.01 8.63 -77.91
CA VAL A 267 63.02 9.62 -77.51
C VAL A 267 64.33 8.96 -77.06
N GLU A 268 64.28 7.81 -76.36
CA GLU A 268 65.44 7.01 -76.01
C GLU A 268 66.20 6.53 -77.27
N SER A 269 65.47 6.06 -78.29
CA SER A 269 66.06 5.63 -79.56
C SER A 269 66.73 6.78 -80.32
N LEU A 270 66.14 7.98 -80.29
CA LEU A 270 66.69 9.18 -80.90
C LEU A 270 67.91 9.70 -80.13
N TYR A 271 67.89 9.58 -78.80
CA TYR A 271 69.01 9.98 -77.94
C TYR A 271 70.22 9.09 -78.19
N ALA A 272 70.03 7.78 -78.35
CA ALA A 272 71.09 6.84 -78.71
C ALA A 272 71.76 7.21 -80.05
N LYS A 273 70.98 7.78 -80.99
CA LYS A 273 71.47 8.32 -82.27
C LYS A 273 72.02 9.74 -82.17
N LYS A 274 72.06 10.34 -80.96
CA LYS A 274 72.47 11.73 -80.69
C LYS A 274 71.62 12.81 -81.40
N LEU A 275 70.36 12.51 -81.72
CA LEU A 275 69.45 13.41 -82.43
C LEU A 275 68.59 14.29 -81.50
N VAL A 276 68.63 14.07 -80.20
CA VAL A 276 67.89 14.83 -79.18
C VAL A 276 68.76 15.11 -77.96
N SER A 277 68.42 16.13 -77.18
CA SER A 277 69.15 16.49 -75.95
C SER A 277 68.82 15.54 -74.78
N LYS A 278 69.75 15.39 -73.84
CA LYS A 278 69.51 14.64 -72.58
C LYS A 278 68.39 15.27 -71.75
N GLU A 279 68.23 16.59 -71.82
CA GLU A 279 67.14 17.32 -71.17
C GLU A 279 65.77 16.84 -71.66
N ARG A 280 65.58 16.68 -72.98
CA ARG A 280 64.31 16.19 -73.54
C ARG A 280 63.96 14.79 -73.03
N LEU A 281 64.93 13.88 -73.00
CA LEU A 281 64.75 12.54 -72.44
C LEU A 281 64.35 12.59 -70.96
N SER A 282 65.06 13.38 -70.16
CA SER A 282 64.79 13.53 -68.73
C SER A 282 63.40 14.11 -68.46
N ASN A 283 62.95 15.07 -69.27
CA ASN A 283 61.63 15.69 -69.12
C ASN A 283 60.50 14.68 -69.38
N VAL A 284 60.59 13.88 -70.46
CA VAL A 284 59.60 12.84 -70.76
C VAL A 284 59.60 11.75 -69.69
N SER A 285 60.78 11.37 -69.18
CA SER A 285 60.88 10.40 -68.06
C SER A 285 60.24 10.92 -66.77
N LEU A 286 60.44 12.21 -66.45
CA LEU A 286 59.84 12.84 -65.28
C LEU A 286 58.31 12.92 -65.43
N GLU A 287 57.82 13.28 -66.61
CA GLU A 287 56.39 13.36 -66.93
C GLU A 287 55.72 12.00 -66.76
N LYS A 288 56.27 10.93 -67.35
CA LYS A 288 55.81 9.55 -67.14
C LYS A 288 55.77 9.17 -65.66
N THR A 289 56.82 9.51 -64.90
CA THR A 289 56.90 9.20 -63.47
C THR A 289 55.81 9.94 -62.67
N ARG A 290 55.54 11.20 -63.01
CA ARG A 290 54.47 12.00 -62.42
C ARG A 290 53.09 11.39 -62.68
N THR A 291 52.78 11.06 -63.94
CA THR A 291 51.50 10.45 -64.32
C THR A 291 51.32 9.08 -63.66
N ARG A 292 52.41 8.31 -63.48
CA ARG A 292 52.37 7.03 -62.75
C ARG A 292 52.03 7.22 -61.28
N GLY A 293 52.59 8.26 -60.66
CA GLY A 293 52.24 8.64 -59.30
C GLY A 293 50.77 9.03 -59.18
N GLU A 294 50.21 9.71 -60.18
CA GLU A 294 48.79 10.08 -60.23
C GLU A 294 47.86 8.88 -60.36
N SER A 295 48.14 7.93 -61.27
CA SER A 295 47.41 6.65 -61.36
C SER A 295 47.43 5.89 -60.03
N GLY A 296 48.59 5.81 -59.38
CA GLY A 296 48.71 5.20 -58.04
C GLY A 296 47.87 5.89 -56.96
N ARG A 297 47.74 7.23 -56.99
CA ARG A 297 46.85 7.96 -56.08
C ARG A 297 45.38 7.65 -56.34
N LEU A 298 44.97 7.53 -57.61
CA LEU A 298 43.60 7.17 -57.98
C LEU A 298 43.25 5.75 -57.53
N VAL A 299 44.17 4.80 -57.67
CA VAL A 299 43.99 3.42 -57.14
C VAL A 299 43.81 3.44 -55.62
N ALA A 300 44.62 4.20 -54.89
CA ALA A 300 44.48 4.34 -53.45
C ALA A 300 43.12 4.97 -53.06
N ALA A 301 42.69 6.01 -53.78
CA ALA A 301 41.40 6.65 -53.55
C ALA A 301 40.22 5.70 -53.84
N ILE A 302 40.29 4.87 -54.88
CA ILE A 302 39.27 3.85 -55.17
C ILE A 302 39.19 2.85 -54.00
N ALA A 303 40.32 2.38 -53.51
CA ALA A 303 40.37 1.44 -52.39
C ALA A 303 39.79 2.05 -51.09
N GLU A 304 40.06 3.33 -50.83
CA GLU A 304 39.50 4.08 -49.70
C GLU A 304 37.96 4.17 -49.78
N VAL A 305 37.41 4.53 -50.95
CA VAL A 305 35.96 4.60 -51.14
C VAL A 305 35.31 3.21 -51.04
N GLN A 306 35.96 2.16 -51.53
CA GLN A 306 35.49 0.78 -51.37
C GLN A 306 35.45 0.33 -49.91
N ALA A 307 36.45 0.74 -49.11
CA ALA A 307 36.43 0.50 -47.67
C ALA A 307 35.23 1.19 -47.00
N HIS A 308 34.90 2.43 -47.40
CA HIS A 308 33.72 3.13 -46.89
C HIS A 308 32.38 2.49 -47.30
N ILE A 309 32.28 1.89 -48.48
CA ILE A 309 31.10 1.09 -48.86
C ILE A 309 30.97 -0.11 -47.94
N SER A 310 32.07 -0.84 -47.74
CA SER A 310 32.08 -2.02 -46.85
C SER A 310 31.70 -1.65 -45.42
N GLU A 311 32.14 -0.48 -44.93
CA GLU A 311 31.73 0.05 -43.63
C GLU A 311 30.24 0.41 -43.60
N THR A 312 29.70 0.99 -44.67
CA THR A 312 28.28 1.36 -44.78
C THR A 312 27.38 0.13 -44.85
N ASP A 313 27.81 -0.94 -45.51
CA ASP A 313 27.05 -2.19 -45.63
C ASP A 313 27.03 -3.02 -44.33
N LEU A 314 27.99 -2.77 -43.43
CA LEU A 314 28.06 -3.40 -42.11
C LEU A 314 27.23 -2.70 -41.03
N GLN A 315 26.76 -1.47 -41.30
CA GLN A 315 25.91 -0.69 -40.38
C GLN A 315 24.45 -1.12 -40.47
#